data_AF-A0A2D6S2Y8-F1
#
_entry.id   AF-A0A2D6S2Y8-F1
#
_cell.length_a   1.000
_cell.length_b   1.000
_cell.length_c   1.000
_cell.angle_alpha   90.00
_cell.angle_beta   90.00
_cell.angle_gamma   90.00
#
_symmetry.space_group_name_H-M   'P 1'
#
loop_
_entity.id
_entity.type
_entity.pdbx_description
1 polymer ?
#
loop_
_entity_poly.entity_id
_entity_poly.type
_entity_poly.pdbx_seq_one_letter_code
_entity_poly.pdbx_strand_id
1 'polypeptide(L)'
;MSRLNLASPPVTLRAVLLGCILLPINAYWIAMVEMVWHGFHFSATSIPMNVIFIVFIIALLNTLWKRTSSRSGLSQTELLVIYIMLATTTSVIAHDNMVSLMGLFAHPFWFATAENEWVQILQPHLPKWLVMEQVNMIRPFYEGGSNFFTEGYLRYWIIPILNWTAIASLIFLLTAFLNVFLRRRWIEQEKLPYPIVQLPLDMTTHGTQFFLHRGMWLGFFIAVIIEIINGLNFLYPVVPLIPIREKTA
;
A
#
# COMPACT_ATOMS: atom_id res chain seq x y z
N MET A 1 -8.87 -24.85 -28.77
CA MET A 1 -7.65 -24.04 -28.92
C MET A 1 -7.97 -22.84 -29.82
N SER A 2 -8.54 -21.78 -29.24
CA SER A 2 -8.72 -20.50 -29.92
C SER A 2 -7.41 -19.71 -29.84
N ARG A 3 -7.01 -19.10 -30.95
CA ARG A 3 -5.81 -18.27 -31.04
C ARG A 3 -5.95 -17.10 -30.07
N LEU A 4 -5.16 -17.09 -29.00
CA LEU A 4 -4.89 -15.88 -28.23
C LEU A 4 -4.19 -14.92 -29.18
N ASN A 5 -4.89 -13.89 -29.64
CA ASN A 5 -4.28 -12.69 -30.22
C ASN A 5 -3.46 -12.01 -29.10
N LEU A 6 -2.24 -12.51 -28.88
CA LEU A 6 -1.24 -11.95 -27.97
C LEU A 6 -0.60 -10.73 -28.63
N ALA A 7 -1.33 -9.64 -28.68
CA ALA A 7 -0.74 -8.31 -28.77
C ALA A 7 -1.40 -7.43 -27.72
N SER A 8 -1.32 -7.84 -26.46
CA SER A 8 -1.44 -6.88 -25.37
C SER A 8 -0.42 -5.77 -25.67
N PRO A 9 -0.83 -4.49 -25.68
CA PRO A 9 0.11 -3.42 -25.96
C PRO A 9 1.29 -3.51 -24.97
N PRO A 10 2.53 -3.29 -25.42
CA PRO A 10 3.70 -3.43 -24.57
C PRO A 10 3.62 -2.49 -23.37
N VAL A 11 4.28 -2.85 -22.27
CA VAL A 11 4.45 -1.97 -21.10
C VAL A 11 5.01 -0.64 -21.58
N THR A 12 4.26 0.44 -21.34
CA THR A 12 4.65 1.77 -21.81
C THR A 12 5.43 2.52 -20.73
N LEU A 13 6.42 3.31 -21.16
CA LEU A 13 7.19 4.16 -20.26
C LEU A 13 6.29 5.12 -19.46
N ARG A 14 5.20 5.62 -20.07
CA ARG A 14 4.26 6.52 -19.39
C ARG A 14 3.59 5.86 -18.17
N ALA A 15 3.21 4.59 -18.26
CA ALA A 15 2.59 3.87 -17.14
C ALA A 15 3.59 3.64 -16.01
N VAL A 16 4.83 3.28 -16.36
CA VAL A 16 5.92 3.11 -15.39
C VAL A 16 6.23 4.43 -14.68
N LEU A 17 6.35 5.54 -15.42
CA LEU A 17 6.59 6.86 -14.83
C LEU A 17 5.45 7.30 -13.90
N LEU A 18 4.20 7.12 -14.31
CA LEU A 18 3.04 7.38 -13.46
C LEU A 18 3.07 6.52 -12.20
N GLY A 19 3.36 5.22 -12.34
CA GLY A 19 3.56 4.31 -11.23
C GLY A 19 4.64 4.83 -10.27
N CYS A 20 5.83 5.15 -10.77
CA CYS A 20 6.95 5.68 -9.98
C CYS A 20 6.60 6.96 -9.21
N ILE A 21 5.77 7.84 -9.78
CA ILE A 21 5.28 9.05 -9.08
C ILE A 21 4.29 8.67 -7.98
N LEU A 22 3.42 7.69 -8.23
CA LEU A 22 2.41 7.25 -7.27
C LEU A 22 2.99 6.43 -6.12
N LEU A 23 4.12 5.74 -6.30
CA LEU A 23 4.78 4.94 -5.25
C LEU A 23 5.07 5.74 -3.96
N PRO A 24 5.80 6.88 -3.99
CA PRO A 24 6.07 7.65 -2.78
C PRO A 24 4.80 8.25 -2.16
N ILE A 25 3.81 8.64 -2.98
CA ILE A 25 2.51 9.13 -2.50
C ILE A 25 1.78 8.03 -1.74
N ASN A 26 1.73 6.82 -2.29
CA ASN A 26 1.12 5.66 -1.65
C ASN A 26 1.86 5.28 -0.36
N ALA A 27 3.20 5.30 -0.38
CA ALA A 27 4.01 5.00 0.80
C ALA A 27 3.80 6.01 1.92
N TYR A 28 3.76 7.30 1.59
CA TYR A 28 3.45 8.36 2.54
C TYR A 28 2.04 8.20 3.13
N TRP A 29 1.06 7.88 2.28
CA TRP A 29 -0.31 7.69 2.73
C TRP A 29 -0.44 6.51 3.71
N ILE A 30 0.21 5.38 3.42
CA ILE A 30 0.28 4.23 4.33
C ILE A 30 0.97 4.61 5.65
N ALA A 31 2.13 5.27 5.58
CA ALA A 31 2.84 5.71 6.79
C ALA A 31 1.96 6.61 7.67
N MET A 32 1.27 7.59 7.09
CA MET A 32 0.43 8.48 7.87
C MET A 32 -0.74 7.75 8.53
N VAL A 33 -1.44 6.87 7.82
CA VAL A 33 -2.66 6.27 8.36
C VAL A 33 -2.39 5.06 9.25
N GLU A 34 -1.44 4.20 8.87
CA GLU A 34 -1.19 2.93 9.55
C GLU A 34 -0.12 3.05 10.65
N MET A 35 0.84 3.96 10.49
CA MET A 35 1.93 4.14 11.46
C MET A 35 1.69 5.33 12.39
N VAL A 36 1.37 6.52 11.84
CA VAL A 36 1.28 7.74 12.64
C VAL A 36 -0.08 7.89 13.31
N TRP A 37 -1.17 7.84 12.55
CA TRP A 37 -2.52 7.98 13.08
C TRP A 37 -3.07 6.69 13.67
N HIS A 38 -2.55 5.55 13.21
CA HIS A 38 -2.96 4.20 13.62
C HIS A 38 -4.49 4.01 13.61
N GLY A 39 -5.17 4.65 12.66
CA GLY A 39 -6.63 4.74 12.63
C GLY A 39 -7.30 3.68 11.76
N PHE A 40 -6.58 3.16 10.76
CA PHE A 40 -7.08 2.17 9.83
C PHE A 40 -5.92 1.42 9.16
N HIS A 41 -6.10 0.14 8.83
CA HIS A 41 -5.07 -0.70 8.19
C HIS A 41 -5.51 -1.14 6.79
N PHE A 42 -5.37 -0.27 5.79
CA PHE A 42 -5.77 -0.55 4.40
C PHE A 42 -4.99 -1.70 3.77
N SER A 43 -3.75 -1.88 4.20
CA SER A 43 -2.83 -2.89 3.67
C SER A 43 -3.05 -4.28 4.26
N ALA A 44 -3.75 -4.38 5.40
CA ALA A 44 -4.00 -5.63 6.12
C ALA A 44 -5.26 -6.38 5.66
N THR A 45 -6.03 -5.82 4.72
CA THR A 45 -7.18 -6.49 4.12
C THR A 45 -6.78 -7.39 2.96
N SER A 46 -7.54 -8.46 2.68
CA SER A 46 -7.23 -9.43 1.60
C SER A 46 -7.05 -8.79 0.22
N ILE A 47 -7.72 -7.65 -0.02
CA ILE A 47 -7.48 -6.79 -1.18
C ILE A 47 -6.86 -5.49 -0.66
N PRO A 48 -5.70 -5.01 -1.17
CA PRO A 48 -5.12 -3.74 -0.72
C PRO A 48 -6.04 -2.57 -1.08
N MET A 49 -6.81 -2.06 -0.11
CA MET A 49 -7.88 -1.10 -0.37
C MET A 49 -7.34 0.24 -0.88
N ASN A 50 -6.20 0.69 -0.37
CA ASN A 50 -5.49 1.88 -0.84
C ASN A 50 -5.18 1.80 -2.34
N VAL A 51 -4.74 0.64 -2.82
CA VAL A 51 -4.40 0.44 -4.24
C VAL A 51 -5.65 0.44 -5.10
N ILE A 52 -6.71 -0.25 -4.66
CA ILE A 52 -8.00 -0.23 -5.35
C ILE A 52 -8.53 1.20 -5.45
N PHE A 53 -8.45 1.96 -4.37
CA PHE A 53 -8.89 3.36 -4.35
C PHE A 53 -8.09 4.21 -5.35
N ILE A 54 -6.76 4.14 -5.35
CA ILE A 54 -5.91 4.89 -6.29
C ILE A 54 -6.26 4.52 -7.75
N VAL A 55 -6.33 3.23 -8.04
CA VAL A 55 -6.67 2.74 -9.39
C VAL A 55 -8.09 3.12 -9.78
N PHE A 56 -9.05 3.11 -8.85
CA PHE A 56 -10.42 3.58 -9.07
C PHE A 56 -10.45 5.03 -9.52
N ILE A 57 -9.78 5.91 -8.79
CA ILE A 57 -9.73 7.34 -9.12
C ILE A 57 -9.07 7.55 -10.50
N ILE A 58 -7.93 6.89 -10.75
CA ILE A 58 -7.24 7.02 -12.06
C ILE A 58 -8.12 6.49 -13.19
N ALA A 59 -8.76 5.34 -13.01
CA ALA A 59 -9.62 4.73 -14.03
C ALA A 59 -10.89 5.54 -14.28
N LEU A 60 -11.49 6.14 -13.23
CA LEU A 60 -12.62 7.05 -13.34
C LEU A 60 -12.23 8.32 -14.10
N LEU A 61 -11.13 8.97 -13.72
CA LEU A 61 -10.63 10.16 -14.40
C LEU A 61 -10.26 9.86 -15.86
N ASN A 62 -9.60 8.73 -16.12
CA ASN A 62 -9.29 8.26 -17.47
C ASN A 62 -10.56 8.03 -18.31
N THR A 63 -11.61 7.48 -17.70
CA THR A 63 -12.91 7.27 -18.34
C THR A 63 -13.57 8.61 -18.71
N LEU A 64 -13.60 9.57 -17.78
CA LEU A 64 -14.14 10.90 -18.03
C LEU A 64 -13.35 11.64 -19.10
N TRP A 65 -12.02 11.52 -19.07
CA TRP A 65 -11.12 12.12 -20.05
C TRP A 65 -11.32 11.56 -21.45
N LYS A 66 -11.49 10.23 -21.59
CA LYS A 66 -11.77 9.61 -22.89
C LYS A 66 -13.12 10.01 -23.49
N ARG A 67 -14.09 10.45 -22.67
CA ARG A 67 -15.37 10.98 -23.18
C ARG A 67 -15.20 12.32 -23.86
N THR A 68 -14.24 13.14 -23.42
CA THR A 68 -13.99 14.48 -23.98
C THR A 68 -12.87 14.50 -25.01
N SER A 69 -11.89 13.58 -24.92
CA SER A 69 -10.75 13.47 -25.84
C SER A 69 -10.59 12.05 -26.37
N SER A 70 -10.80 11.85 -27.67
CA SER A 70 -10.88 10.51 -28.29
C SER A 70 -9.54 9.77 -28.46
N ARG A 71 -8.39 10.38 -28.12
CA ARG A 71 -7.07 9.83 -28.53
C ARG A 71 -5.97 9.69 -27.47
N SER A 72 -6.13 10.18 -26.23
CA SER A 72 -4.97 10.30 -25.30
C SER A 72 -5.06 9.55 -23.96
N GLY A 73 -6.14 8.81 -23.67
CA GLY A 73 -6.28 8.12 -22.38
C GLY A 73 -5.34 6.91 -22.17
N LEU A 74 -5.22 6.48 -20.92
CA LEU A 74 -4.50 5.26 -20.51
C LEU A 74 -5.23 3.99 -21.02
N SER A 75 -4.48 3.00 -21.47
CA SER A 75 -4.99 1.68 -21.84
C SER A 75 -5.25 0.82 -20.60
N GLN A 76 -5.97 -0.29 -20.76
CA GLN A 76 -6.17 -1.26 -19.68
C GLN A 76 -4.82 -1.79 -19.17
N THR A 77 -3.92 -2.15 -20.08
CA THR A 77 -2.59 -2.68 -19.73
C THR A 77 -1.80 -1.71 -18.86
N GLU A 78 -1.92 -0.40 -19.13
CA GLU A 78 -1.21 0.62 -18.36
C GLU A 78 -1.77 0.80 -16.96
N LEU A 79 -3.11 0.78 -16.83
CA LEU A 79 -3.75 0.79 -15.52
C LEU A 79 -3.40 -0.47 -14.71
N LEU A 80 -3.32 -1.64 -15.37
CA LEU A 80 -2.89 -2.87 -14.73
C LEU A 80 -1.42 -2.85 -14.32
N VAL A 81 -0.53 -2.23 -15.10
CA VAL A 81 0.87 -2.02 -14.70
C VAL A 81 0.93 -1.15 -13.44
N ILE A 82 0.19 -0.04 -13.40
CA ILE A 82 0.12 0.83 -12.22
C ILE A 82 -0.44 0.05 -11.01
N TYR A 83 -1.51 -0.73 -11.20
CA TYR A 83 -2.07 -1.60 -10.16
C TYR A 83 -1.03 -2.58 -9.63
N ILE A 84 -0.29 -3.30 -10.49
CA ILE A 84 0.72 -4.27 -10.09
C ILE A 84 1.84 -3.58 -9.30
N MET A 85 2.34 -2.43 -9.79
CA MET A 85 3.39 -1.66 -9.10
C MET A 85 2.95 -1.24 -7.70
N LEU A 86 1.73 -0.72 -7.57
CA LEU A 86 1.19 -0.29 -6.28
C LEU A 86 0.88 -1.45 -5.34
N ALA A 87 0.27 -2.54 -5.86
CA ALA A 87 -0.09 -3.72 -5.07
C ALA A 87 1.15 -4.42 -4.51
N THR A 88 2.14 -4.70 -5.37
CA THR A 88 3.39 -5.34 -4.95
C THR A 88 4.16 -4.47 -3.96
N THR A 89 4.24 -3.16 -4.19
CA THR A 89 4.88 -2.26 -3.24
C THR A 89 4.12 -2.24 -1.91
N THR A 90 2.80 -2.11 -1.94
CA THR A 90 1.96 -2.10 -0.73
C THR A 90 2.18 -3.37 0.09
N SER A 91 2.27 -4.55 -0.52
CA SER A 91 2.58 -5.79 0.20
C SER A 91 3.91 -5.74 0.95
N VAL A 92 4.92 -5.04 0.43
CA VAL A 92 6.23 -4.89 1.09
C VAL A 92 6.18 -3.84 2.20
N ILE A 93 5.44 -2.73 1.99
CA ILE A 93 5.40 -1.62 2.95
C ILE A 93 4.22 -1.67 3.94
N ALA A 94 3.42 -2.74 3.89
CA ALA A 94 2.23 -2.95 4.71
C ALA A 94 2.49 -2.87 6.22
N HIS A 95 1.40 -2.77 6.99
CA HIS A 95 1.42 -2.64 8.45
C HIS A 95 2.34 -3.66 9.15
N ASP A 96 2.13 -4.94 8.81
CA ASP A 96 2.85 -6.06 9.42
C ASP A 96 4.26 -6.27 8.86
N ASN A 97 4.67 -5.44 7.89
CA ASN A 97 6.00 -5.45 7.29
C ASN A 97 6.76 -4.17 7.67
N MET A 98 6.87 -3.20 6.75
CA MET A 98 7.74 -2.03 6.94
C MET A 98 7.30 -1.13 8.11
N VAL A 99 5.99 -1.00 8.38
CA VAL A 99 5.51 -0.15 9.48
C VAL A 99 5.93 -0.73 10.84
N SER A 100 5.72 -2.04 11.04
CA SER A 100 6.20 -2.74 12.24
C SER A 100 7.73 -2.77 12.32
N LEU A 101 8.39 -2.94 11.17
CA LEU A 101 9.84 -2.93 11.07
C LEU A 101 10.46 -1.61 11.53
N MET A 102 9.81 -0.47 11.28
CA MET A 102 10.30 0.84 11.72
C MET A 102 10.51 0.88 13.25
N GLY A 103 9.73 0.10 14.00
CA GLY A 103 9.94 -0.06 15.44
C GLY A 103 11.31 -0.67 15.77
N LEU A 104 11.75 -1.67 15.00
CA LEU A 104 13.03 -2.35 15.23
C LEU A 104 14.25 -1.45 14.99
N PHE A 105 14.13 -0.41 14.16
CA PHE A 105 15.26 0.51 13.91
C PHE A 105 15.70 1.25 15.17
N ALA A 106 14.72 1.73 15.95
CA ALA A 106 14.95 2.76 16.95
C ALA A 106 14.45 2.39 18.36
N HIS A 107 13.42 1.54 18.48
CA HIS A 107 12.77 1.24 19.77
C HIS A 107 13.74 0.67 20.82
N PRO A 108 14.63 -0.28 20.47
CA PRO A 108 15.54 -0.86 21.46
C PRO A 108 16.47 0.14 22.14
N PHE A 109 16.69 1.30 21.51
CA PHE A 109 17.55 2.37 22.02
C PHE A 109 16.74 3.53 22.61
N TRP A 110 15.62 3.92 21.97
CA TRP A 110 14.78 5.03 22.41
C TRP A 110 13.97 4.72 23.67
N PHE A 111 13.42 3.49 23.76
CA PHE A 111 12.59 3.07 24.90
C PHE A 111 13.37 2.26 25.94
N ALA A 112 14.70 2.22 25.87
CA ALA A 112 15.50 1.57 26.90
C ALA A 112 15.41 2.34 28.22
N THR A 113 15.00 1.64 29.29
CA THR A 113 14.95 2.20 30.65
C THR A 113 15.70 1.30 31.62
N ALA A 114 15.90 1.76 32.86
CA ALA A 114 16.56 0.95 33.88
C ALA A 114 15.70 -0.27 34.25
N GLU A 115 14.37 -0.15 34.17
CA GLU A 115 13.41 -1.19 34.58
C GLU A 115 13.30 -2.33 33.56
N ASN A 116 13.46 -2.04 32.26
CA ASN A 116 13.41 -3.07 31.22
C ASN A 116 14.77 -3.71 30.90
N GLU A 117 15.86 -3.10 31.37
CA GLU A 117 17.23 -3.59 31.24
C GLU A 117 17.66 -3.86 29.78
N TRP A 118 17.02 -3.22 28.80
CA TRP A 118 17.26 -3.48 27.37
C TRP A 118 18.70 -3.18 26.95
N VAL A 119 19.38 -2.27 27.62
CA VAL A 119 20.81 -1.97 27.39
C VAL A 119 21.67 -3.20 27.64
N GLN A 120 21.33 -4.01 28.65
CA GLN A 120 22.09 -5.19 29.06
C GLN A 120 21.64 -6.44 28.31
N ILE A 121 20.33 -6.62 28.13
CA ILE A 121 19.78 -7.90 27.66
C ILE A 121 19.49 -7.93 26.15
N LEU A 122 19.28 -6.78 25.51
CA LEU A 122 18.83 -6.71 24.11
C LEU A 122 19.87 -6.07 23.20
N GLN A 123 20.30 -4.85 23.51
CA GLN A 123 21.20 -4.06 22.65
C GLN A 123 22.50 -4.78 22.24
N PRO A 124 23.18 -5.57 23.11
CA PRO A 124 24.43 -6.25 22.73
C PRO A 124 24.24 -7.32 21.65
N HIS A 125 23.02 -7.82 21.47
CA HIS A 125 22.69 -8.87 20.50
C HIS A 125 22.12 -8.32 19.19
N LEU A 126 21.91 -7.00 19.10
CA LEU A 126 21.38 -6.40 17.88
C LEU A 126 22.49 -6.17 16.84
N PRO A 127 22.25 -6.59 15.58
CA PRO A 127 23.20 -6.32 14.51
C PRO A 127 23.24 -4.83 14.19
N LYS A 128 24.39 -4.21 14.45
CA LYS A 128 24.63 -2.76 14.32
C LYS A 128 24.33 -2.16 12.94
N TRP A 129 24.34 -3.00 11.89
CA TRP A 129 24.07 -2.60 10.51
C TRP A 129 22.57 -2.59 10.16
N LEU A 130 21.69 -3.07 11.05
CA LEU A 130 20.22 -3.05 10.92
C LEU A 130 19.52 -2.08 11.86
N VAL A 131 20.22 -1.55 12.88
CA VAL A 131 19.61 -0.73 13.94
C VAL A 131 20.32 0.61 14.07
N MET A 132 19.63 1.57 14.69
CA MET A 132 20.17 2.89 14.99
C MET A 132 20.61 2.95 16.46
N GLU A 133 21.92 2.97 16.71
CA GLU A 133 22.44 3.03 18.10
C GLU A 133 22.39 4.44 18.71
N GLN A 134 22.52 5.48 17.87
CA GLN A 134 22.72 6.85 18.36
C GLN A 134 21.38 7.51 18.70
N VAL A 135 21.03 7.53 19.99
CA VAL A 135 19.78 8.12 20.49
C VAL A 135 19.56 9.57 20.04
N ASN A 136 20.63 10.39 19.96
CA ASN A 136 20.54 11.77 19.47
C ASN A 136 20.08 11.87 18.01
N MET A 137 20.33 10.83 17.20
CA MET A 137 19.92 10.74 15.79
C MET A 137 18.55 10.09 15.62
N ILE A 138 18.01 9.51 16.70
CA ILE A 138 16.69 8.89 16.77
C ILE A 138 15.66 9.88 17.30
N ARG A 139 16.05 10.74 18.24
CA ARG A 139 15.17 11.73 18.88
C ARG A 139 14.27 12.48 17.87
N PRO A 140 14.79 13.04 16.77
CA PRO A 140 13.96 13.82 15.85
C PRO A 140 12.96 12.98 15.04
N PHE A 141 13.17 11.66 14.96
CA PHE A 141 12.20 10.74 14.37
C PHE A 141 10.94 10.60 15.24
N TYR A 142 11.07 10.70 16.57
CA TYR A 142 9.94 10.66 17.51
C TYR A 142 9.37 12.03 17.84
N GLU A 143 10.24 13.00 18.15
CA GLU A 143 9.84 14.34 18.59
C GLU A 143 9.45 15.26 17.42
N GLY A 144 9.88 14.93 16.20
CA GLY A 144 9.69 15.76 15.02
C GLY A 144 10.56 17.02 15.03
N GLY A 145 10.16 18.04 14.27
CA GLY A 145 10.80 19.37 14.28
C GLY A 145 12.16 19.48 13.58
N SER A 146 12.59 18.44 12.87
CA SER A 146 13.84 18.43 12.09
C SER A 146 13.62 18.13 10.62
N ASN A 147 14.58 18.54 9.79
CA ASN A 147 14.62 18.16 8.39
C ASN A 147 15.63 17.03 8.17
N PHE A 148 15.10 15.83 7.93
CA PHE A 148 15.85 14.60 7.70
C PHE A 148 16.94 14.72 6.60
N PHE A 149 16.67 15.51 5.55
CA PHE A 149 17.55 15.59 4.38
C PHE A 149 18.64 16.66 4.51
N THR A 150 18.41 17.73 5.27
CA THR A 150 19.37 18.85 5.36
C THR A 150 20.25 18.82 6.60
N GLU A 151 19.78 18.21 7.69
CA GLU A 151 20.48 18.22 8.98
C GLU A 151 21.48 17.06 9.17
N GLY A 152 21.79 16.33 8.09
CA GLY A 152 22.82 15.29 8.10
C GLY A 152 22.39 13.95 8.72
N TYR A 153 21.14 13.81 9.18
CA TYR A 153 20.61 12.54 9.71
C TYR A 153 20.70 11.40 8.71
N LEU A 154 20.48 11.68 7.42
CA LEU A 154 20.58 10.67 6.35
C LEU A 154 21.87 9.84 6.43
N ARG A 155 23.02 10.44 6.80
CA ARG A 155 24.30 9.73 6.92
C ARG A 155 24.26 8.61 7.96
N TYR A 156 23.50 8.77 9.02
CA TYR A 156 23.37 7.78 10.09
C TYR A 156 22.33 6.71 9.76
N TRP A 157 21.27 7.11 9.06
CA TRP A 157 20.16 6.22 8.69
C TRP A 157 20.41 5.40 7.43
N ILE A 158 21.30 5.84 6.54
CA ILE A 158 21.51 5.21 5.23
C ILE A 158 21.95 3.74 5.33
N ILE A 159 22.77 3.39 6.32
CA ILE A 159 23.27 2.02 6.48
C ILE A 159 22.10 1.07 6.82
N PRO A 160 21.32 1.29 7.90
CA PRO A 160 20.12 0.49 8.15
C PRO A 160 19.11 0.50 7.00
N ILE A 161 18.84 1.65 6.38
CA ILE A 161 17.90 1.76 5.26
C ILE A 161 18.32 0.84 4.11
N LEU A 162 19.58 0.89 3.69
CA LEU A 162 20.06 0.09 2.57
C LEU A 162 20.00 -1.41 2.87
N ASN A 163 20.39 -1.82 4.08
CA ASN A 163 20.38 -3.22 4.47
C ASN A 163 18.95 -3.78 4.58
N TRP A 164 18.02 -3.05 5.21
CA TRP A 164 16.62 -3.47 5.26
C TRP A 164 15.97 -3.47 3.88
N THR A 165 16.31 -2.50 3.02
CA THR A 165 15.86 -2.50 1.62
C THR A 165 16.37 -3.74 0.87
N ALA A 166 17.62 -4.13 1.07
CA ALA A 166 18.19 -5.33 0.46
C ALA A 166 17.51 -6.60 0.96
N ILE A 167 17.27 -6.72 2.27
CA ILE A 167 16.54 -7.86 2.87
C ILE A 167 15.11 -7.93 2.33
N ALA A 168 14.36 -6.83 2.34
CA ALA A 168 13.00 -6.78 1.82
C ALA A 168 12.94 -7.15 0.32
N SER A 169 13.91 -6.65 -0.46
CA SER A 169 14.03 -6.99 -1.88
C SER A 169 14.33 -8.47 -2.08
N LEU A 170 15.19 -9.06 -1.26
CA LEU A 170 15.50 -10.50 -1.33
C LEU A 170 14.28 -11.36 -1.01
N ILE A 171 13.51 -11.00 0.03
CA ILE A 171 12.27 -11.69 0.40
C ILE A 171 11.24 -11.58 -0.73
N PHE A 172 11.08 -10.37 -1.30
CA PHE A 172 10.22 -10.16 -2.45
C PHE A 172 10.64 -11.02 -3.65
N LEU A 173 11.93 -11.05 -3.99
CA LEU A 173 12.43 -11.88 -5.09
C LEU A 173 12.20 -13.37 -4.81
N LEU A 174 12.48 -13.84 -3.60
CA LEU A 174 12.24 -15.24 -3.21
C LEU A 174 10.77 -15.63 -3.40
N THR A 175 9.84 -14.80 -2.91
CA THR A 175 8.40 -15.05 -3.06
C THR A 175 7.95 -14.96 -4.52
N ALA A 176 8.54 -14.06 -5.32
CA ALA A 176 8.30 -13.99 -6.76
C ALA A 176 8.81 -15.25 -7.48
N PHE A 177 9.98 -15.77 -7.13
CA PHE A 177 10.51 -17.02 -7.69
C PHE A 177 9.63 -18.22 -7.33
N LEU A 178 9.20 -18.33 -6.07
CA LEU A 178 8.26 -19.38 -5.65
C LEU A 178 6.97 -19.31 -6.47
N ASN A 179 6.43 -18.11 -6.71
CA ASN A 179 5.28 -17.92 -7.58
C ASN A 179 5.53 -18.42 -9.01
N VAL A 180 6.73 -18.26 -9.58
CA VAL A 180 7.05 -18.78 -10.92
C VAL A 180 6.88 -20.30 -10.99
N PHE A 181 7.29 -21.04 -9.97
CA PHE A 181 7.13 -22.50 -9.91
C PHE A 181 5.68 -22.91 -9.63
N LEU A 182 5.02 -22.26 -8.68
CA LEU A 182 3.69 -22.63 -8.22
C LEU A 182 2.57 -22.19 -9.16
N ARG A 183 2.75 -21.10 -9.94
CA ARG A 183 1.69 -20.54 -10.80
C ARG A 183 1.08 -21.59 -11.72
N ARG A 184 1.91 -22.48 -12.29
CA ARG A 184 1.43 -23.46 -13.27
C ARG A 184 0.53 -24.48 -12.60
N ARG A 185 0.93 -24.97 -11.42
CA ARG A 185 0.14 -25.92 -10.64
C ARG A 185 -1.16 -25.29 -10.15
N TRP A 186 -1.10 -24.09 -9.59
CA TRP A 186 -2.29 -23.37 -9.13
C TRP A 186 -3.30 -23.07 -10.25
N ILE A 187 -2.81 -22.68 -11.43
CA ILE A 187 -3.69 -22.34 -12.56
C ILE A 187 -4.22 -23.58 -13.29
N GLU A 188 -3.34 -24.52 -13.65
CA GLU A 188 -3.70 -25.64 -14.55
C GLU A 188 -4.27 -26.84 -13.80
N GLN A 189 -3.71 -27.19 -12.63
CA GLN A 189 -4.06 -28.42 -11.91
C GLN A 189 -5.10 -28.16 -10.83
N GLU A 190 -4.84 -27.18 -9.96
CA GLU A 190 -5.67 -26.89 -8.79
C GLU A 190 -6.79 -25.89 -9.10
N LYS A 191 -6.71 -25.18 -10.24
CA LYS A 191 -7.69 -24.19 -10.70
C LYS A 191 -8.07 -23.20 -9.60
N LEU A 192 -7.07 -22.70 -8.90
CA LEU A 192 -7.25 -21.76 -7.79
C LEU A 192 -8.01 -20.53 -8.30
N PRO A 193 -9.15 -20.16 -7.68
CA PRO A 193 -9.83 -18.92 -8.05
C PRO A 193 -9.01 -17.72 -7.55
N TYR A 194 -8.90 -16.67 -8.38
CA TYR A 194 -8.22 -15.40 -8.05
C TYR A 194 -9.23 -14.24 -7.87
N PRO A 195 -10.13 -14.30 -6.86
CA PRO A 195 -11.23 -13.33 -6.72
C PRO A 195 -10.72 -11.91 -6.46
N ILE A 196 -9.58 -11.77 -5.79
CA ILE A 196 -8.96 -10.48 -5.43
C ILE A 196 -8.61 -9.64 -6.67
N VAL A 197 -8.35 -10.29 -7.81
CA VAL A 197 -7.95 -9.63 -9.06
C VAL A 197 -9.17 -9.23 -9.93
N GLN A 198 -10.36 -9.74 -9.63
CA GLN A 198 -11.57 -9.48 -10.44
C GLN A 198 -11.95 -8.00 -10.44
N LEU A 199 -12.02 -7.38 -9.26
CA LEU A 199 -12.36 -5.96 -9.13
C LEU A 199 -11.41 -5.04 -9.93
N PRO A 200 -10.07 -5.10 -9.77
CA PRO A 200 -9.17 -4.27 -10.56
C PRO A 200 -9.21 -4.61 -12.07
N LEU A 201 -9.47 -5.86 -12.46
CA LEU A 201 -9.68 -6.21 -13.87
C LEU A 201 -10.94 -5.52 -14.42
N ASP A 202 -12.06 -5.61 -13.72
CA ASP A 202 -13.34 -5.02 -14.15
C ASP A 202 -13.24 -3.49 -14.25
N MET A 203 -12.59 -2.85 -13.28
CA MET A 203 -12.37 -1.40 -13.26
C MET A 203 -11.47 -0.90 -14.40
N THR A 204 -10.55 -1.74 -14.89
CA THR A 204 -9.57 -1.36 -15.92
C THR A 204 -9.96 -1.83 -17.32
N THR A 205 -10.99 -2.69 -17.44
CA THR A 205 -11.42 -3.26 -18.71
C THR A 205 -11.81 -2.20 -19.73
N HIS A 206 -11.46 -2.45 -20.99
CA HIS A 206 -11.75 -1.57 -22.10
C HIS A 206 -13.27 -1.36 -22.25
N GLY A 207 -13.73 -0.16 -21.91
CA GLY A 207 -15.12 0.23 -22.00
C GLY A 207 -15.57 0.86 -20.69
N THR A 208 -16.53 1.77 -20.77
CA THR A 208 -17.06 2.48 -19.60
C THR A 208 -18.07 1.63 -18.82
N GLN A 209 -18.18 0.32 -19.09
CA GLN A 209 -19.26 -0.54 -18.60
C GLN A 209 -19.32 -0.60 -17.07
N PHE A 210 -18.17 -0.81 -16.41
CA PHE A 210 -18.09 -0.78 -14.94
C PHE A 210 -18.58 0.57 -14.38
N PHE A 211 -18.01 1.67 -14.86
CA PHE A 211 -18.37 3.03 -14.44
C PHE A 211 -19.72 3.55 -14.96
N LEU A 212 -20.40 2.83 -15.85
CA LEU A 212 -21.76 3.13 -16.30
C LEU A 212 -22.81 2.29 -15.57
N HIS A 213 -22.38 1.25 -14.85
CA HIS A 213 -23.29 0.35 -14.19
C HIS A 213 -23.99 1.05 -13.01
N ARG A 214 -25.31 1.27 -13.15
CA ARG A 214 -26.11 2.00 -12.14
C ARG A 214 -26.09 1.32 -10.78
N GLY A 215 -26.10 -0.02 -10.74
CA GLY A 215 -26.04 -0.78 -9.49
C GLY A 215 -24.72 -0.59 -8.74
N MET A 216 -23.60 -0.39 -9.46
CA MET A 216 -22.30 -0.13 -8.84
C MET A 216 -22.33 1.22 -8.12
N TRP A 217 -22.83 2.26 -8.81
CA TRP A 217 -22.95 3.60 -8.21
C TRP A 217 -23.97 3.64 -7.08
N LEU A 218 -25.08 2.93 -7.19
CA LEU A 218 -26.06 2.82 -6.11
C LEU A 218 -25.41 2.24 -4.85
N GLY A 219 -24.70 1.11 -4.96
CA GLY A 219 -23.96 0.52 -3.84
C GLY A 219 -22.88 1.46 -3.27
N PHE A 220 -22.11 2.11 -4.15
CA PHE A 220 -21.10 3.09 -3.76
C PHE A 220 -21.71 4.24 -2.96
N PHE A 221 -22.78 4.87 -3.46
CA PHE A 221 -23.41 6.00 -2.78
C PHE A 221 -24.09 5.59 -1.47
N ILE A 222 -24.69 4.40 -1.40
CA ILE A 222 -25.23 3.88 -0.13
C ILE A 222 -24.11 3.78 0.91
N ALA A 223 -22.98 3.14 0.56
CA ALA A 223 -21.85 2.99 1.47
C ALA A 223 -21.25 4.34 1.88
N VAL A 224 -21.06 5.26 0.92
CA VAL A 224 -20.53 6.61 1.17
C VAL A 224 -21.45 7.41 2.10
N ILE A 225 -22.77 7.38 1.86
CA ILE A 225 -23.73 8.10 2.70
C ILE A 225 -23.70 7.56 4.13
N ILE A 226 -23.68 6.23 4.30
CA ILE A 226 -23.62 5.62 5.63
C ILE A 226 -22.32 6.00 6.35
N GLU A 227 -21.17 5.90 5.70
CA GLU A 227 -19.88 6.26 6.31
C GLU A 227 -19.79 7.77 6.62
N ILE A 228 -20.36 8.64 5.79
CA ILE A 228 -20.45 10.07 6.09
C ILE A 228 -21.34 10.33 7.31
N ILE A 229 -22.50 9.68 7.40
CA ILE A 229 -23.40 9.82 8.57
C ILE A 229 -22.69 9.35 9.83
N ASN A 230 -22.00 8.21 9.78
CA ASN A 230 -21.26 7.66 10.92
C ASN A 230 -20.05 8.54 11.29
N GLY A 231 -19.33 9.07 10.31
CA GLY A 231 -18.25 10.03 10.54
C GLY A 231 -18.75 11.34 11.14
N LEU A 232 -19.92 11.81 10.71
CA LEU A 232 -20.58 12.97 11.31
C LEU A 232 -21.09 12.67 12.72
N ASN A 233 -21.59 11.48 13.02
CA ASN A 233 -21.93 11.07 14.39
C ASN A 233 -20.70 11.06 15.30
N PHE A 234 -19.54 10.60 14.80
CA PHE A 234 -18.29 10.62 15.55
C PHE A 234 -17.85 12.05 15.92
N LEU A 235 -17.98 13.00 15.00
CA LEU A 235 -17.63 14.41 15.25
C LEU A 235 -18.73 15.16 16.02
N TYR A 236 -20.00 14.84 15.76
CA TYR A 236 -21.19 15.47 16.29
C TYR A 236 -22.18 14.39 16.74
N PRO A 237 -22.16 13.99 18.04
CA PRO A 237 -22.99 12.90 18.57
C PRO A 237 -24.52 13.07 18.40
N VAL A 238 -24.99 14.25 17.99
CA VAL A 238 -26.40 14.53 17.66
C VAL A 238 -26.88 13.82 16.38
N VAL A 239 -25.97 13.53 15.46
CA VAL A 239 -26.29 12.81 14.21
C VAL A 239 -26.52 11.33 14.55
N PRO A 240 -27.56 10.66 14.05
CA PRO A 240 -27.80 9.25 14.40
C PRO A 240 -26.73 8.32 13.81
N LEU A 241 -26.25 7.37 14.62
CA LEU A 241 -25.34 6.31 14.17
C LEU A 241 -26.12 5.22 13.43
N ILE A 242 -25.65 4.84 12.23
CA ILE A 242 -26.13 3.67 11.50
C ILE A 242 -25.24 2.47 11.86
N PRO A 243 -25.76 1.44 12.56
CA PRO A 243 -24.95 0.34 13.05
C PRO A 243 -24.59 -0.63 11.92
N ILE A 244 -23.44 -0.39 11.29
CA ILE A 244 -22.86 -1.26 10.24
C ILE A 244 -21.64 -2.07 10.70
N ARG A 245 -21.15 -1.82 11.92
CA ARG A 245 -20.05 -2.55 12.55
C ARG A 245 -20.57 -3.11 13.88
N GLU A 246 -20.09 -4.28 14.28
CA GLU A 246 -20.37 -4.77 15.63
C GLU A 246 -19.89 -3.73 16.65
N LYS A 247 -20.71 -3.49 17.68
CA LYS A 247 -20.25 -2.70 18.83
C LYS A 247 -19.13 -3.51 19.47
N THR A 248 -17.89 -3.07 19.30
CA THR A 248 -16.78 -3.54 20.12
C THR A 248 -17.16 -3.29 21.57
N ALA A 249 -17.36 -4.38 22.31
CA ALA A 249 -17.53 -4.37 23.77
C ALA A 249 -16.24 -3.88 24.45
#